data_AF-A0A1S2W3E3-F1
#
_entry.id   AF-A0A1S2W3E3-F1
#
_cell.length_a   1.000
_cell.length_b   1.000
_cell.length_c   1.000
_cell.angle_alpha   90.00
_cell.angle_beta   90.00
_cell.angle_gamma   90.00
#
_symmetry.space_group_name_H-M   'P 1'
#
loop_
_entity.id
_entity.type
_entity.pdbx_description
1 polymer ?
#
loop_
_entity_poly.entity_id
_entity_poly.type
_entity_poly.pdbx_seq_one_letter_code
_entity_poly.pdbx_strand_id
1 'polypeptide(L)'
;MKKSSLLAQKLNSAFEKNLISFSTIVLKPSDPYVLLIKDHAHRQWEDFVQIREELTEEIEEAIRLYYIELEDVEDFLIFEEVFMSPAQLYSPYHYLVSFI
;
A
#
# COMPACT_ATOMS: atom_id res chain seq x y z
N MET A 1 -5.90 17.70 -5.45
CA MET A 1 -5.86 16.23 -5.62
C MET A 1 -5.92 15.61 -4.24
N LYS A 2 -6.66 14.50 -4.02
CA LYS A 2 -6.78 13.90 -2.68
C LYS A 2 -5.44 13.26 -2.25
N LYS A 3 -5.09 13.27 -0.96
CA LYS A 3 -3.79 12.78 -0.42
C LYS A 3 -3.46 11.37 -0.89
N SER A 4 -4.40 10.43 -0.79
CA SER A 4 -4.20 9.05 -1.26
C SER A 4 -3.92 8.93 -2.76
N SER A 5 -4.39 9.88 -3.57
CA SER A 5 -4.09 9.91 -5.01
C SER A 5 -2.64 10.35 -5.26
N LEU A 6 -2.13 11.30 -4.48
CA LEU A 6 -0.71 11.68 -4.52
C LEU A 6 0.19 10.54 -4.01
N LEU A 7 -0.22 9.88 -2.93
CA LEU A 7 0.47 8.71 -2.40
C LEU A 7 0.56 7.59 -3.44
N ALA A 8 -0.57 7.23 -4.06
CA ALA A 8 -0.59 6.18 -5.09
C ALA A 8 0.29 6.54 -6.30
N GLN A 9 0.39 7.82 -6.67
CA GLN A 9 1.31 8.28 -7.71
C GLN A 9 2.77 8.10 -7.30
N LYS A 10 3.14 8.46 -6.05
CA LYS A 10 4.50 8.25 -5.53
C LYS A 10 4.86 6.75 -5.47
N LEU A 11 3.96 5.92 -4.94
CA LEU A 11 4.12 4.47 -4.89
C LEU A 11 4.29 3.87 -6.29
N ASN A 12 3.44 4.23 -7.26
CA ASN A 12 3.58 3.73 -8.62
C ASN A 12 4.86 4.23 -9.30
N SER A 13 5.31 5.46 -9.02
CA SER A 13 6.62 5.93 -9.50
C SER A 13 7.78 5.15 -8.88
N ALA A 14 7.68 4.76 -7.61
CA ALA A 14 8.67 3.91 -6.94
C ALA A 14 8.70 2.50 -7.56
N PHE A 15 7.53 1.95 -7.86
CA PHE A 15 7.38 0.67 -8.57
C PHE A 15 8.00 0.71 -9.97
N GLU A 16 7.72 1.74 -10.77
CA GLU A 16 8.31 1.95 -12.10
C GLU A 16 9.85 2.05 -12.06
N LYS A 17 10.40 2.51 -10.93
CA LYS A 17 11.85 2.59 -10.67
C LYS A 17 12.43 1.30 -10.04
N ASN A 18 11.61 0.26 -9.84
CA ASN A 18 11.97 -0.99 -9.18
C ASN A 18 12.47 -0.80 -7.72
N LEU A 19 11.97 0.22 -7.02
CA LEU A 19 12.29 0.46 -5.59
C LEU A 19 11.38 -0.34 -4.64
N ILE A 20 10.19 -0.70 -5.11
CA ILE A 20 9.21 -1.54 -4.42
C ILE A 20 8.68 -2.59 -5.39
N SER A 21 8.11 -3.67 -4.87
CA SER A 21 7.65 -4.82 -5.66
C SER A 21 6.18 -4.80 -6.07
N PHE A 22 5.45 -3.75 -5.69
CA PHE A 22 3.99 -3.70 -5.85
C PHE A 22 3.49 -2.44 -6.56
N SER A 23 2.36 -2.55 -7.24
CA SER A 23 1.64 -1.40 -7.83
C SER A 23 0.36 -1.08 -7.05
N THR A 24 -0.10 0.17 -7.12
CA THR A 24 -1.19 0.69 -6.28
C THR A 24 -2.31 1.33 -7.11
N ILE A 25 -3.57 1.02 -6.76
CA ILE A 25 -4.78 1.68 -7.26
C ILE A 25 -5.55 2.25 -6.09
N VAL A 26 -6.12 3.45 -6.23
CA VAL A 26 -6.95 4.05 -5.18
C VAL A 26 -8.40 3.58 -5.33
N LEU A 27 -8.95 2.91 -4.31
CA LEU A 27 -10.37 2.50 -4.28
C LEU A 27 -11.24 3.51 -3.52
N LYS A 28 -10.74 4.04 -2.40
CA LYS A 28 -11.42 5.07 -1.61
C LYS A 28 -10.44 6.20 -1.29
N PRO A 29 -10.62 7.39 -1.88
CA PRO A 29 -9.60 8.42 -1.83
C PRO A 29 -9.66 9.35 -0.61
N SER A 30 -10.55 9.09 0.34
CA SER A 30 -10.75 9.87 1.58
C SER A 30 -10.76 8.93 2.77
N ASP A 31 -10.46 9.44 3.97
CA ASP A 31 -10.40 8.69 5.23
C ASP A 31 -11.69 7.86 5.52
N PRO A 32 -11.57 6.56 5.87
CA PRO A 32 -10.35 5.74 5.80
C PRO A 32 -9.93 5.52 4.36
N TYR A 33 -8.66 5.77 4.05
CA TYR A 33 -8.12 5.56 2.72
C TYR A 33 -8.14 4.06 2.40
N VAL A 34 -8.48 3.69 1.16
CA VAL A 34 -8.42 2.29 0.71
C VAL A 34 -7.66 2.22 -0.60
N LEU A 35 -6.57 1.47 -0.57
CA LEU A 35 -5.74 1.14 -1.71
C LEU A 35 -5.93 -0.33 -2.09
N LEU A 36 -5.93 -0.61 -3.38
CA LEU A 36 -5.74 -1.94 -3.92
C LEU A 36 -4.28 -2.06 -4.34
N ILE A 37 -3.55 -2.92 -3.67
CA ILE A 37 -2.15 -3.23 -3.98
C ILE A 37 -2.10 -4.53 -4.76
N LYS A 38 -1.23 -4.59 -5.76
CA LYS A 38 -0.88 -5.82 -6.48
C LYS A 38 0.60 -6.10 -6.32
N ASP A 39 0.93 -7.24 -5.70
CA ASP A 39 2.29 -7.75 -5.62
C ASP A 39 2.74 -8.31 -6.98
N HIS A 40 3.91 -7.89 -7.47
CA HIS A 40 4.51 -8.37 -8.72
C HIS A 40 5.78 -9.18 -8.48
N ALA A 41 6.22 -9.37 -7.24
CA ALA A 41 7.34 -10.26 -6.94
C ALA A 41 7.04 -11.74 -7.25
N HIS A 42 5.77 -12.08 -7.58
CA HIS A 42 5.32 -13.44 -7.89
C HIS A 42 5.84 -14.46 -6.88
N ARG A 43 5.77 -14.06 -5.60
CA ARG A 43 6.32 -14.83 -4.50
C ARG A 43 5.63 -16.19 -4.51
N GLN A 44 6.42 -17.28 -4.53
CA GLN A 44 5.90 -18.65 -4.59
C GLN A 44 5.34 -19.06 -3.23
N TRP A 45 4.29 -18.38 -2.79
CA TRP A 45 3.63 -18.68 -1.55
C TRP A 45 2.61 -19.79 -1.78
N GLU A 46 2.73 -20.86 -1.00
CA GLU A 46 1.85 -22.03 -1.10
C GLU A 46 0.41 -21.73 -0.64
N ASP A 47 0.20 -20.61 0.09
CA ASP A 47 -1.10 -20.18 0.62
C ASP A 47 -1.32 -18.67 0.40
N PHE A 48 -2.15 -18.33 -0.60
CA PHE A 48 -2.54 -16.95 -0.94
C PHE A 48 -3.64 -16.37 -0.04
N VAL A 49 -4.12 -17.14 0.95
CA VAL A 49 -5.09 -16.67 1.96
C VAL A 49 -4.36 -15.98 3.11
N GLN A 50 -3.08 -16.32 3.32
CA GLN A 50 -2.29 -15.74 4.40
C GLN A 50 -1.54 -14.50 3.93
N ILE A 51 -1.75 -13.41 4.67
CA ILE A 51 -0.86 -12.26 4.62
C ILE A 51 0.45 -12.66 5.28
N ARG A 52 1.56 -12.42 4.59
CA ARG A 52 2.90 -12.61 5.15
C ARG A 52 3.44 -11.30 5.71
N GLU A 53 4.23 -11.44 6.76
CA GLU A 53 4.90 -10.34 7.44
C GLU A 53 5.78 -9.55 6.46
N GLU A 54 6.53 -10.21 5.58
CA GLU A 54 7.46 -9.50 4.67
C GLU A 54 6.77 -8.56 3.68
N LEU A 55 5.59 -8.93 3.16
CA LEU A 55 4.81 -8.04 2.29
C LEU A 55 4.13 -6.93 3.09
N THR A 56 3.69 -7.25 4.31
CA THR A 56 3.08 -6.27 5.21
C THR A 56 4.08 -5.18 5.55
N GLU A 57 5.28 -5.56 5.97
CA GLU A 57 6.38 -4.65 6.29
C GLU A 57 6.76 -3.78 5.09
N GLU A 58 6.96 -4.37 3.90
CA GLU A 58 7.30 -3.59 2.70
C GLU A 58 6.22 -2.55 2.35
N ILE A 59 4.93 -2.94 2.44
CA ILE A 59 3.81 -2.04 2.16
C ILE A 59 3.73 -0.94 3.22
N GLU A 60 3.86 -1.29 4.50
CA GLU A 60 3.83 -0.32 5.60
C GLU A 60 4.98 0.68 5.49
N GLU A 61 6.20 0.22 5.27
CA GLU A 61 7.38 1.06 5.11
C GLU A 61 7.22 2.00 3.91
N ALA A 62 6.78 1.50 2.78
CA ALA A 62 6.57 2.30 1.58
C ALA A 62 5.45 3.33 1.77
N ILE A 63 4.30 2.93 2.34
CA ILE A 63 3.20 3.87 2.62
C ILE A 63 3.69 4.94 3.59
N ARG A 64 4.33 4.56 4.71
CA ARG A 64 4.86 5.54 5.68
C ARG A 64 5.83 6.50 5.01
N LEU A 65 6.85 6.00 4.31
CA LEU A 65 7.85 6.82 3.64
C LEU A 65 7.22 7.85 2.70
N TYR A 66 6.36 7.39 1.78
CA TYR A 66 5.79 8.28 0.76
C TYR A 66 4.62 9.11 1.26
N TYR A 67 3.97 8.73 2.37
CA TYR A 67 2.95 9.53 3.03
C TYR A 67 3.57 10.67 3.84
N ILE A 68 4.68 10.42 4.55
CA ILE A 68 5.47 11.45 5.24
C ILE A 68 5.94 12.53 4.27
N GLU A 69 6.41 12.15 3.08
CA GLU A 69 6.82 13.11 2.04
C GLU A 69 5.67 14.02 1.54
N LEU A 70 4.42 13.72 1.90
CA LEU A 70 3.24 14.52 1.55
C LEU A 70 2.72 15.37 2.71
N GLU A 71 3.22 15.17 3.94
CA GLU A 71 2.81 15.93 5.12
C GLU A 71 3.92 16.89 5.59
N ASP A 72 3.51 17.95 6.29
CA ASP A 72 4.44 18.71 7.11
C ASP A 72 4.74 17.89 8.38
N VAL A 73 5.98 17.96 8.88
CA VAL A 73 6.55 17.10 9.94
C VAL A 73 5.70 16.99 11.22
N GLU A 74 4.77 17.94 11.45
CA GLU A 74 3.90 17.99 12.62
C GLU A 74 2.70 17.02 12.59
N ASP A 75 2.23 16.59 11.41
CA ASP A 75 1.07 15.68 11.27
C ASP A 75 1.46 14.17 11.34
N PHE A 76 2.76 13.88 11.33
CA PHE A 76 3.33 12.52 11.31
C PHE A 76 2.91 11.62 12.48
N LEU A 77 2.54 12.20 13.62
CA LEU A 77 2.23 11.47 14.85
C LEU A 77 0.92 10.67 14.81
N ILE A 78 0.13 10.77 13.74
CA ILE A 78 -1.24 10.20 13.65
C ILE A 78 -1.36 9.06 12.62
N PHE A 79 -0.27 8.59 12.02
CA PHE A 79 -0.33 7.37 11.20
C PHE A 79 -0.50 6.14 12.10
N GLU A 80 -1.73 5.90 12.55
CA GLU A 80 -2.01 5.03 13.69
C GLU A 80 -2.03 3.54 13.33
N GLU A 81 -2.47 3.13 12.13
CA GLU A 81 -2.51 1.70 11.78
C GLU A 81 -2.75 1.44 10.27
N VAL A 82 -2.03 0.48 9.70
CA VAL A 82 -2.27 -0.07 8.35
C VAL A 82 -2.93 -1.42 8.49
N PHE A 83 -4.10 -1.58 7.91
CA PHE A 83 -4.79 -2.86 7.83
C PHE A 83 -4.66 -3.43 6.43
N MET A 84 -4.29 -4.71 6.36
CA MET A 84 -4.19 -5.43 5.09
C MET A 84 -5.14 -6.63 5.10
N SER A 85 -5.76 -6.91 3.96
CA SER A 85 -6.56 -8.13 3.73
C SER A 85 -6.38 -8.64 2.29
N PRO A 86 -6.38 -9.95 2.02
CA PRO A 86 -6.34 -10.48 0.66
C PRO A 86 -7.58 -10.04 -0.15
N ALA A 87 -7.39 -9.69 -1.42
CA ALA A 87 -8.43 -9.23 -2.33
C ALA A 87 -8.63 -10.24 -3.48
N GLN A 88 -8.95 -11.48 -3.12
CA GLN A 88 -8.93 -12.64 -4.04
C GLN A 88 -9.89 -12.53 -5.23
N LEU A 89 -10.91 -11.68 -5.15
CA LEU A 89 -11.81 -11.38 -6.27
C LEU A 89 -11.09 -10.71 -7.46
N TYR A 90 -9.95 -10.04 -7.22
CA TYR A 90 -9.13 -9.43 -8.28
C TYR A 90 -8.09 -10.43 -8.81
N SER A 91 -7.26 -10.97 -7.91
CA SER A 91 -6.31 -12.07 -8.18
C SER A 91 -5.67 -12.54 -6.86
N PRO A 92 -4.93 -13.66 -6.83
CA PRO A 92 -4.21 -14.12 -5.63
C PRO A 92 -3.06 -13.19 -5.19
N TYR A 93 -2.72 -12.18 -6.00
CA TYR A 93 -1.65 -11.22 -5.71
C TYR A 93 -2.18 -9.84 -5.31
N HIS A 94 -3.49 -9.70 -5.13
CA HIS A 94 -4.10 -8.43 -4.74
C HIS A 94 -4.42 -8.40 -3.25
N TYR A 95 -4.23 -7.22 -2.67
CA TYR A 95 -4.46 -6.93 -1.26
C TYR A 95 -5.19 -5.60 -1.12
N LEU A 96 -6.19 -5.56 -0.25
CA LEU A 96 -6.79 -4.31 0.20
C LEU A 96 -5.97 -3.79 1.36
N VAL A 97 -5.54 -2.53 1.24
CA VAL A 97 -4.79 -1.84 2.27
C VAL A 97 -5.56 -0.59 2.68
N SER A 98 -5.92 -0.52 3.96
CA SER A 98 -6.64 0.62 4.53
C SER A 98 -5.88 1.24 5.69
N PHE A 99 -5.87 2.56 5.74
CA PHE A 99 -5.20 3.35 6.78
C PHE A 99 -5.92 4.69 6.95
N ILE A 100 -5.69 5.33 8.09
CA ILE A 100 -6.23 6.64 8.48
C ILE A 100 -5.10 7.66 8.43
#